data_AF-A0A2N2Z5Z4-F1
#
_entry.id   AF-A0A2N2Z5Z4-F1
#
_cell.length_a   1.000
_cell.length_b   1.000
_cell.length_c   1.000
_cell.angle_alpha   90.00
_cell.angle_beta   90.00
_cell.angle_gamma   90.00
#
_symmetry.space_group_name_H-M   'P 1'
#
loop_
_entity.id
_entity.type
_entity.pdbx_description
1 polymer ?
#
loop_
_entity_poly.entity_id
_entity_poly.type
_entity_poly.pdbx_seq_one_letter_code
_entity_poly.pdbx_strand_id
1 'polypeptide(L)'
;MATKTDVKETYYESIIRHGYSRRDFMKFATYITAYMGLETSMVGQVAKALETTYRVPVIWEHFQECTCCSESFIRSDHPIVSEILLDKISLDYTLTLMAASGHQAEAAKKAIQQAGI
;
A
#
# COMPACT_ATOMS: atom_id res chain seq x y z
N MET A 1 -19.32 -14.65 11.87
CA MET A 1 -19.88 -13.37 11.40
C MET A 1 -19.00 -12.93 10.25
N ALA A 2 -19.43 -13.21 9.03
CA ALA A 2 -18.65 -12.98 7.82
C ALA A 2 -18.59 -11.47 7.52
N THR A 3 -17.40 -10.89 7.57
CA THR A 3 -17.17 -9.51 7.15
C THR A 3 -16.41 -9.54 5.83
N LYS A 4 -17.04 -8.90 4.83
CA LYS A 4 -16.56 -8.59 3.47
C LYS A 4 -15.04 -8.66 3.33
N THR A 5 -14.57 -9.37 2.29
CA THR A 5 -13.22 -9.23 1.74
C THR A 5 -12.82 -7.76 1.73
N ASP A 6 -11.85 -7.39 2.56
CA ASP A 6 -11.29 -6.04 2.64
C ASP A 6 -10.91 -5.59 1.22
N VAL A 7 -11.61 -4.58 0.72
CA VAL A 7 -11.36 -4.03 -0.61
C VAL A 7 -10.07 -3.22 -0.52
N LYS A 8 -8.95 -3.83 -0.96
CA LYS A 8 -7.66 -3.15 -1.05
C LYS A 8 -7.76 -2.06 -2.11
N GLU A 9 -7.64 -0.81 -1.66
CA GLU A 9 -7.69 0.37 -2.53
C GLU A 9 -6.56 0.33 -3.57
N THR A 10 -6.90 0.51 -4.85
CA THR A 10 -5.92 0.58 -5.94
C THR A 10 -5.35 1.98 -6.10
N TYR A 11 -4.24 2.13 -6.82
CA TYR A 11 -3.67 3.46 -7.09
C TYR A 11 -4.65 4.38 -7.81
N TYR A 12 -5.48 3.84 -8.71
CA TYR A 12 -6.55 4.60 -9.34
C TYR A 12 -7.56 5.12 -8.31
N GLU A 13 -8.08 4.25 -7.44
CA GLU A 13 -9.07 4.62 -6.43
C GLU A 13 -8.52 5.65 -5.45
N SER A 14 -7.26 5.48 -5.02
CA SER A 14 -6.57 6.44 -4.16
C SER A 14 -6.46 7.83 -4.81
N ILE A 15 -6.10 7.90 -6.09
CA ILE A 15 -6.01 9.17 -6.84
C ILE A 15 -7.38 9.86 -6.94
N ILE A 16 -8.45 9.10 -7.21
CA ILE A 16 -9.80 9.65 -7.28
C ILE A 16 -10.26 10.17 -5.90
N ARG A 17 -9.97 9.43 -4.83
CA ARG A 17 -10.30 9.86 -3.45
C ARG A 17 -9.62 11.17 -3.05
N HIS A 18 -8.41 11.41 -3.56
CA HIS A 18 -7.69 12.67 -3.38
C HIS A 18 -8.22 13.84 -4.22
N GLY A 19 -9.29 13.63 -5.01
CA GLY A 19 -9.98 14.67 -5.77
C GLY A 19 -9.44 14.91 -7.17
N TYR A 20 -8.52 14.06 -7.66
CA TYR A 20 -8.01 14.16 -9.02
C TYR A 20 -9.00 13.58 -10.04
N SER A 21 -9.05 14.19 -11.22
CA SER A 21 -9.93 13.70 -12.28
C SER A 21 -9.35 12.48 -12.98
N ARG A 22 -10.21 11.71 -13.68
CA ARG A 22 -9.75 10.62 -14.59
C ARG A 22 -8.74 11.14 -15.63
N ARG A 23 -8.86 12.41 -16.05
CA ARG A 23 -7.91 13.01 -16.99
C ARG A 23 -6.53 13.17 -16.37
N ASP A 24 -6.46 13.57 -15.10
CA ASP A 24 -5.18 13.72 -14.39
C ASP A 24 -4.52 12.38 -14.13
N PHE A 25 -5.30 11.35 -13.82
CA PHE A 25 -4.82 9.97 -13.80
C PHE A 25 -4.20 9.52 -15.14
N MET A 26 -4.86 9.80 -16.27
CA MET A 26 -4.31 9.43 -17.58
C MET A 26 -3.03 10.21 -17.93
N LYS A 27 -2.91 11.48 -17.51
CA LYS A 27 -1.66 12.23 -17.63
C LYS A 27 -0.55 11.59 -16.79
N PHE A 28 -0.87 11.22 -15.55
CA PHE A 28 0.07 10.54 -14.66
C PHE A 28 0.54 9.20 -15.22
N ALA A 29 -0.37 8.35 -15.71
CA ALA A 29 -0.02 7.10 -16.38
C ALA A 29 0.89 7.34 -17.59
N THR A 30 0.61 8.38 -18.39
CA THR A 30 1.44 8.78 -19.54
C THR A 30 2.84 9.19 -19.11
N TYR A 31 2.97 9.99 -18.03
CA TYR A 31 4.27 10.36 -17.47
C TYR A 31 5.04 9.14 -16.98
N ILE A 32 4.39 8.21 -16.28
CA ILE A 32 5.03 6.96 -15.84
C ILE A 32 5.50 6.13 -17.04
N THR A 33 4.65 5.94 -18.05
CA THR A 33 5.03 5.20 -19.27
C THR A 33 6.28 5.81 -19.91
N ALA A 34 6.35 7.14 -20.02
CA ALA A 34 7.52 7.84 -20.53
C ALA A 34 8.75 7.68 -19.63
N TYR A 35 8.60 7.80 -18.30
CA TYR A 35 9.71 7.61 -17.34
C TYR A 35 10.25 6.19 -17.34
N MET A 36 9.42 5.19 -17.60
CA MET A 36 9.83 3.81 -17.78
C MET A 36 10.48 3.53 -19.14
N GLY A 37 10.54 4.52 -20.03
CA GLY A 37 11.10 4.36 -21.39
C GLY A 37 10.23 3.51 -22.32
N LEU A 38 8.93 3.39 -22.02
CA LEU A 38 7.99 2.59 -22.82
C LEU A 38 7.41 3.40 -23.98
N GLU A 39 6.98 2.71 -25.03
CA GLU A 39 6.30 3.33 -26.17
C GLU A 39 4.95 3.94 -25.76
N THR A 40 4.52 5.00 -26.43
CA THR A 40 3.21 5.66 -26.22
C THR A 40 2.02 4.71 -26.42
N SER A 41 2.17 3.67 -27.24
CA SER A 41 1.18 2.60 -27.43
C SER A 41 0.88 1.82 -26.13
N MET A 42 1.83 1.80 -25.18
CA MET A 42 1.74 1.05 -23.93
C MET A 42 1.06 1.83 -22.79
N VAL A 43 0.71 3.11 -22.98
CA VAL A 43 0.04 3.93 -21.96
C VAL A 43 -1.23 3.26 -21.43
N GLY A 44 -2.01 2.62 -22.30
CA GLY A 44 -3.21 1.89 -21.89
C GLY A 44 -2.93 0.70 -20.97
N GLN A 45 -1.81 0.00 -21.18
CA GLN A 45 -1.40 -1.13 -20.34
C GLN A 45 -0.94 -0.64 -18.96
N VAL A 46 -0.17 0.45 -18.92
CA VAL A 46 0.28 1.07 -17.65
C VAL A 46 -0.91 1.61 -16.86
N ALA A 47 -1.84 2.31 -17.51
CA ALA A 47 -3.06 2.78 -16.87
C ALA A 47 -3.87 1.59 -16.30
N LYS A 48 -4.00 0.50 -17.07
CA LYS A 48 -4.72 -0.69 -16.61
C LYS A 48 -4.04 -1.35 -15.42
N ALA A 49 -2.71 -1.41 -15.41
CA ALA A 49 -1.97 -1.92 -14.26
C ALA A 49 -2.24 -1.06 -13.01
N LEU A 50 -2.17 0.27 -13.11
CA LEU A 50 -2.44 1.18 -11.99
C LEU A 50 -3.90 1.11 -11.49
N GLU A 51 -4.84 0.74 -12.35
CA GLU A 51 -6.25 0.48 -11.94
C GLU A 51 -6.40 -0.76 -11.08
N THR A 52 -5.52 -1.75 -11.23
CA THR A 52 -5.62 -3.06 -10.54
C THR A 52 -4.59 -3.25 -9.43
N THR A 53 -3.50 -2.49 -9.46
CA THR A 53 -2.42 -2.61 -8.48
C THR A 53 -2.77 -1.87 -7.20
N TYR A 54 -2.65 -2.57 -6.08
CA TYR A 54 -2.82 -2.05 -4.72
C TYR A 54 -1.47 -1.66 -4.10
N ARG A 55 -1.50 -0.97 -2.96
CA ARG A 55 -0.29 -0.61 -2.19
C ARG A 55 0.46 -1.87 -1.76
N VAL A 56 1.79 -1.79 -1.74
CA VAL A 56 2.64 -2.94 -1.40
C VAL A 56 2.35 -3.39 0.04
N PRO A 57 1.92 -4.66 0.26
CA PRO A 57 1.70 -5.19 1.60
C PRO A 57 3.04 -5.46 2.29
N VAL A 58 3.16 -5.04 3.54
CA VAL A 58 4.36 -5.18 4.36
C VAL A 58 4.02 -5.91 5.66
N ILE A 59 4.77 -6.96 5.92
CA ILE A 59 4.76 -7.70 7.19
C ILE A 59 6.05 -7.35 7.93
N TRP A 60 5.91 -6.78 9.13
CA TRP A 60 7.03 -6.46 10.01
C TRP A 60 7.00 -7.36 11.24
N GLU A 61 7.94 -8.31 11.29
CA GLU A 61 8.14 -9.20 12.43
C GLU A 61 9.11 -8.63 13.46
N HIS A 62 8.81 -8.86 14.72
CA HIS A 62 9.66 -8.48 15.84
C HIS A 62 10.25 -9.74 16.47
N PHE A 63 11.58 -9.81 16.56
CA PHE A 63 12.30 -10.92 17.18
C PHE A 63 12.95 -10.44 18.48
N GLN A 64 14.25 -10.69 18.67
CA GLN A 64 15.01 -10.16 19.80
C GLN A 64 15.39 -8.71 19.53
N GLU A 65 14.43 -7.80 19.71
CA GLU A 65 14.59 -6.38 19.44
C GLU A 65 14.20 -5.51 20.64
N CYS A 66 14.58 -4.24 20.63
CA CYS A 66 14.34 -3.28 21.73
C CYS A 66 13.30 -2.20 21.38
N THR A 67 12.63 -2.34 20.23
CA THR A 67 11.58 -1.46 19.71
C THR A 67 12.06 -0.08 19.24
N CYS A 68 13.34 0.24 19.42
CA CYS A 68 13.95 1.48 18.93
C CYS A 68 13.86 1.64 17.40
N CYS A 69 13.88 0.54 16.63
CA CYS A 69 13.65 0.59 15.19
C CYS A 69 12.24 1.08 14.83
N SER A 70 11.23 0.66 15.61
CA SER A 70 9.85 1.12 15.46
C SER A 70 9.71 2.59 15.89
N GLU A 71 10.37 2.99 16.98
CA GLU A 71 10.38 4.38 17.42
C GLU A 71 10.99 5.31 16.35
N SER A 72 12.15 4.92 15.81
CA SER A 72 12.80 5.64 14.72
C SER A 72 11.88 5.79 13.51
N PHE A 73 11.17 4.72 13.13
CA PHE A 73 10.18 4.74 12.06
C PHE A 73 9.03 5.73 12.33
N ILE A 74 8.50 5.78 13.54
CA ILE A 74 7.45 6.72 13.95
C ILE A 74 7.94 8.18 13.89
N ARG A 75 9.23 8.41 14.10
CA ARG A 75 9.86 9.74 14.01
C ARG A 75 10.29 10.14 12.59
N SER A 76 9.95 9.37 11.56
CA SER A 76 10.25 9.74 10.17
C SER A 76 9.61 11.08 9.80
N ASP A 77 10.34 11.92 9.07
CA ASP A 77 9.89 13.27 8.66
C ASP A 77 9.73 13.42 7.13
N HIS A 78 10.52 12.69 6.34
CA HIS A 78 10.54 12.79 4.87
C HIS A 78 10.55 11.40 4.20
N PRO A 79 9.37 10.77 4.02
CA PRO A 79 8.03 11.21 4.40
C PRO A 79 7.70 11.02 5.90
N ILE A 80 6.66 11.69 6.38
CA ILE A 80 6.13 11.47 7.74
C ILE A 80 5.49 10.07 7.86
N VAL A 81 5.48 9.49 9.06
CA VAL A 81 4.99 8.11 9.26
C VAL A 81 3.55 7.90 8.77
N SER A 82 2.68 8.90 8.90
CA SER A 82 1.28 8.79 8.43
C SER A 82 1.20 8.67 6.91
N GLU A 83 2.03 9.39 6.15
CA GLU A 83 2.08 9.26 4.69
C GLU A 83 2.60 7.89 4.27
N ILE A 84 3.58 7.33 5.01
CA ILE A 84 4.07 5.97 4.75
C ILE A 84 2.93 4.96 4.91
N LEU A 85 2.21 5.02 6.04
CA LEU A 85 1.14 4.07 6.37
C LEU A 85 -0.12 4.22 5.53
N LEU A 86 -0.46 5.45 5.13
CA LEU A 86 -1.72 5.74 4.43
C LEU A 86 -1.57 5.79 2.91
N ASP A 87 -0.40 6.14 2.39
CA ASP A 87 -0.23 6.43 0.95
C ASP A 87 0.85 5.56 0.28
N LYS A 88 1.92 5.16 0.97
CA LYS A 88 3.06 4.46 0.35
C LYS A 88 2.96 2.94 0.42
N ILE A 89 2.75 2.41 1.61
CA ILE A 89 2.69 0.96 1.86
C ILE A 89 1.39 0.60 2.58
N SER A 90 1.06 -0.68 2.59
CA SER A 90 0.06 -1.25 3.49
C SER A 90 0.81 -2.01 4.58
N LEU A 91 0.96 -1.41 5.76
CA LEU A 91 1.60 -2.09 6.90
C LEU A 91 0.57 -3.01 7.57
N ASP A 92 0.45 -4.23 7.03
CA ASP A 92 -0.63 -5.15 7.38
C ASP A 92 -0.35 -5.94 8.68
N TYR A 93 0.91 -6.02 9.08
CA TYR A 93 1.29 -6.68 10.33
C TYR A 93 2.49 -5.99 10.99
N THR A 94 2.30 -5.60 12.25
CA THR A 94 3.36 -5.16 13.16
C THR A 94 2.83 -5.21 14.58
N LEU A 95 3.60 -5.72 15.55
CA LEU A 95 3.12 -5.83 16.93
C LEU A 95 2.90 -4.48 17.62
N THR A 96 3.56 -3.42 17.16
CA THR A 96 3.62 -2.13 17.85
C THR A 96 2.48 -1.18 17.48
N LEU A 97 1.98 -1.24 16.24
CA LEU A 97 0.99 -0.28 15.71
C LEU A 97 -0.36 -0.90 15.32
N MET A 98 -0.45 -2.24 15.23
CA MET A 98 -1.69 -2.90 14.82
C MET A 98 -2.78 -2.78 15.89
N ALA A 99 -4.03 -2.65 15.46
CA ALA A 99 -5.19 -2.64 16.37
C ALA A 99 -5.57 -4.05 16.87
N ALA A 100 -5.33 -5.09 16.05
CA ALA A 100 -5.63 -6.47 16.41
C ALA A 100 -4.61 -7.03 17.42
N SER A 101 -4.98 -8.04 18.20
CA SER A 101 -4.06 -8.72 19.12
C SER A 101 -4.37 -10.22 19.18
N GLY A 102 -3.45 -11.01 19.73
CA GLY A 102 -3.62 -12.46 19.91
C GLY A 102 -4.02 -13.19 18.63
N HIS A 103 -5.10 -13.97 18.67
CA HIS A 103 -5.55 -14.78 17.54
C HIS A 103 -5.97 -13.94 16.33
N GLN A 104 -6.50 -12.74 16.55
CA GLN A 104 -6.93 -11.84 15.49
C GLN A 104 -5.74 -11.32 14.69
N ALA A 105 -4.63 -11.00 15.38
CA ALA A 105 -3.39 -10.58 14.74
C ALA A 105 -2.78 -11.70 13.87
N GLU A 106 -2.74 -12.92 14.41
CA GLU A 106 -2.24 -14.09 13.67
C GLU A 106 -3.11 -14.45 12.46
N ALA A 107 -4.43 -14.28 12.58
CA ALA A 107 -5.35 -14.48 11.46
C ALA A 107 -5.11 -13.46 10.34
N ALA A 108 -4.90 -12.18 10.69
CA ALA A 108 -4.59 -11.13 9.72
C ALA A 108 -3.28 -11.41 8.97
N LYS A 109 -2.20 -11.77 9.69
CA LYS A 109 -0.92 -12.17 9.09
C LYS A 109 -1.07 -13.33 8.11
N LYS A 110 -1.78 -14.40 8.51
CA LYS A 110 -2.01 -15.57 7.66
C LYS A 110 -2.82 -15.21 6.41
N ALA A 111 -3.81 -14.35 6.53
CA ALA A 111 -4.62 -13.90 5.39
C ALA A 111 -3.75 -13.20 4.33
N ILE A 112 -2.80 -12.35 4.75
CA ILE A 112 -1.87 -11.67 3.82
C ILE A 112 -0.88 -12.65 3.19
N GLN A 113 -0.31 -13.58 3.97
CA GLN A 113 0.61 -14.59 3.43
C GLN A 113 -0.06 -15.51 2.41
N GLN A 114 -1.34 -15.84 2.60
CA GLN A 114 -2.11 -16.67 1.69
C GLN A 114 -2.58 -15.93 0.42
N ALA A 115 -2.76 -14.61 0.50
CA ALA A 115 -3.18 -13.80 -0.63
C ALA A 115 -2.16 -13.82 -1.79
N GLY A 116 -0.91 -14.22 -1.52
CA GLY A 116 0.18 -14.18 -2.49
C GLY A 116 0.60 -12.74 -2.78
N ILE A 117 1.90 -12.47 -2.78
CA ILE A 117 2.45 -11.26 -3.40
C ILE A 117 2.36 -11.43 -4.91
#